data_AF-W6TW70-F1
#
_entry.id   AF-W6TW70-F1
#
_cell.length_a   1.000
_cell.length_b   1.000
_cell.length_c   1.000
_cell.angle_alpha   90.00
_cell.angle_beta   90.00
_cell.angle_gamma   90.00
#
_symmetry.space_group_name_H-M   'P 1'
#
loop_
_entity.id
_entity.type
_entity.pdbx_description
1 polymer ?
#
loop_
_entity_poly.entity_id
_entity_poly.type
_entity_poly.pdbx_seq_one_letter_code
_entity_poly.pdbx_strand_id
1 'polypeptide(L)'
;MFLHHLGNTSFGEMVGSVLGLSVESKKSDVGKYFKTVQSTVEGIKSGLNRIVAEIKEEKNPNAVGVESAVKKLVSETLDKIIVGAKVASEAIGIEGVELIG
;
A
#
# COMPACT_ATOMS: atom_id res chain seq x y z
N MET A 1 -3.90 30.89 34.81
CA MET A 1 -4.86 30.07 34.04
C MET A 1 -4.10 29.51 32.85
N PHE A 2 -3.53 28.30 32.99
CA PHE A 2 -2.86 27.61 31.91
C PHE A 2 -3.92 26.87 31.09
N LEU A 3 -4.24 27.39 29.90
CA LEU A 3 -5.01 26.65 28.92
C LEU A 3 -4.04 25.74 28.15
N HIS A 4 -4.03 24.46 28.51
CA HIS A 4 -3.47 23.41 27.66
C HIS A 4 -4.33 23.35 26.39
N HIS A 5 -3.80 23.87 25.29
CA HIS A 5 -4.34 23.61 23.96
C HIS A 5 -4.01 22.14 23.64
N LEU A 6 -4.88 21.21 24.06
CA LEU A 6 -4.95 19.90 23.45
C LEU A 6 -5.52 20.13 22.04
N GLY A 7 -4.66 20.62 21.15
CA GLY A 7 -4.95 20.68 19.73
C GLY A 7 -5.14 19.24 19.27
N ASN A 8 -6.36 18.91 18.84
CA ASN A 8 -6.60 17.69 18.10
C ASN A 8 -5.59 17.65 16.96
N THR A 9 -4.61 16.75 17.01
CA THR A 9 -3.74 16.53 15.85
C THR A 9 -4.64 16.26 14.67
N SER A 10 -4.62 17.16 13.70
CA SER A 10 -5.48 17.05 12.53
C SER A 10 -5.10 15.77 11.79
N PHE A 11 -6.09 15.08 11.21
CA PHE A 11 -5.82 13.95 10.31
C PHE A 11 -4.79 14.34 9.23
N GLY A 12 -4.78 15.60 8.77
CA GLY A 12 -3.78 16.13 7.85
C GLY A 12 -2.34 16.15 8.39
N GLU A 13 -2.13 16.40 9.67
CA GLU A 13 -0.79 16.40 10.30
C GLU A 13 -0.26 14.96 10.51
N MET A 14 -1.15 14.02 10.84
CA MET A 14 -0.81 12.60 10.96
C MET A 14 -0.50 11.96 9.60
N VAL A 15 -1.31 12.25 8.59
CA VAL A 15 -1.14 11.72 7.23
C VAL A 15 0.12 12.29 6.57
N GLY A 16 0.45 13.57 6.79
CA GLY A 16 1.64 14.18 6.20
C GLY A 16 2.97 13.68 6.74
N SER A 17 3.02 13.31 8.02
CA SER A 17 4.25 12.83 8.65
C SER A 17 4.59 11.38 8.28
N VAL A 18 3.59 10.54 7.96
CA VAL A 18 3.79 9.10 7.71
C VAL A 18 3.75 8.77 6.22
N LEU A 19 2.90 9.44 5.44
CA LEU A 19 2.71 9.13 4.02
C LEU A 19 3.41 10.12 3.08
N GLY A 20 4.06 11.16 3.62
CA GLY A 20 4.71 12.21 2.83
C GLY A 20 3.72 13.16 2.14
N LEU A 21 2.46 13.19 2.60
CA LEU A 21 1.36 13.97 1.99
C LEU A 21 1.02 15.20 2.84
N SER A 22 1.47 16.38 2.46
CA SER A 22 1.09 17.62 3.15
C SER A 22 -0.34 18.06 2.80
N VAL A 23 -0.90 18.98 3.58
CA VAL A 23 -2.19 19.66 3.27
C VAL A 23 -2.17 20.38 1.91
N GLU A 24 -0.98 20.75 1.43
CA GLU A 24 -0.75 21.36 0.12
C GLU A 24 -0.67 20.33 -1.02
N SER A 25 -0.76 19.03 -0.72
CA SER A 25 -0.78 17.97 -1.73
C SER A 25 -2.10 18.00 -2.50
N LYS A 26 -2.04 17.74 -3.80
CA LYS A 26 -3.26 17.61 -4.61
C LYS A 26 -3.94 16.29 -4.29
N LYS A 27 -5.26 16.25 -4.37
CA LYS A 27 -6.05 15.01 -4.32
C LYS A 27 -5.52 13.98 -5.34
N SER A 28 -5.14 14.42 -6.55
CA SER A 28 -4.51 13.53 -7.54
C SER A 28 -3.19 12.91 -7.09
N ASP A 29 -2.39 13.59 -6.28
CA ASP A 29 -1.12 13.03 -5.77
C ASP A 29 -1.39 11.92 -4.76
N VAL A 30 -2.46 12.04 -3.97
CA VAL A 30 -2.94 10.96 -3.08
C VAL A 30 -3.48 9.78 -3.90
N GLY A 31 -4.27 10.04 -4.95
CA GLY A 31 -4.75 8.98 -5.85
C GLY A 31 -3.59 8.23 -6.52
N LYS A 32 -2.57 8.96 -7.01
CA LYS A 32 -1.35 8.39 -7.61
C LYS A 32 -0.50 7.62 -6.61
N TYR A 33 -0.46 8.06 -5.34
CA TYR A 33 0.22 7.32 -4.28
C TYR A 33 -0.40 5.93 -4.14
N PHE A 34 -1.71 5.83 -3.96
CA PHE A 34 -2.38 4.53 -3.86
C PHE A 34 -2.26 3.71 -5.14
N LYS A 35 -2.25 4.36 -6.30
CA LYS A 35 -1.99 3.66 -7.57
C LYS A 35 -0.58 3.05 -7.60
N THR A 36 0.41 3.78 -7.13
CA THR A 36 1.79 3.29 -7.00
C THR A 36 1.87 2.11 -6.04
N VAL A 37 1.21 2.21 -4.86
CA VAL A 37 1.13 1.10 -3.89
C VAL A 37 0.53 -0.15 -4.55
N GLN A 38 -0.58 -0.01 -5.30
CA GLN A 38 -1.19 -1.12 -6.03
C GLN A 38 -0.16 -1.80 -6.96
N SER A 39 0.47 -1.03 -7.84
CA SER A 39 1.42 -1.58 -8.83
C SER A 39 2.68 -2.18 -8.19
N THR A 40 3.21 -1.57 -7.12
CA THR A 40 4.35 -2.13 -6.39
C THR A 40 4.00 -3.49 -5.78
N VAL A 41 2.84 -3.61 -5.15
CA VAL A 41 2.42 -4.86 -4.48
C VAL A 41 2.08 -5.95 -5.51
N GLU A 42 1.51 -5.60 -6.67
CA GLU A 42 1.36 -6.52 -7.80
C GLU A 42 2.71 -7.06 -8.30
N GLY A 43 3.73 -6.20 -8.37
CA GLY A 43 5.10 -6.58 -8.69
C GLY A 43 5.70 -7.55 -7.68
N ILE A 44 5.54 -7.26 -6.37
CA ILE A 44 5.99 -8.14 -5.28
C ILE A 44 5.31 -9.51 -5.36
N LYS A 45 3.98 -9.54 -5.51
CA LYS A 45 3.20 -10.78 -5.67
C LYS A 45 3.73 -11.62 -6.84
N SER A 46 3.98 -10.98 -7.98
CA SER A 46 4.52 -11.66 -9.17
C SER A 46 5.92 -12.22 -8.92
N GLY A 47 6.79 -11.45 -8.27
CA GLY A 47 8.13 -11.88 -7.89
C GLY A 47 8.13 -13.08 -6.94
N LEU A 48 7.27 -13.07 -5.91
CA LEU A 48 7.14 -14.18 -4.97
C LEU A 48 6.66 -15.47 -5.67
N ASN A 49 5.67 -15.36 -6.58
CA ASN A 49 5.20 -16.51 -7.35
C ASN A 49 6.29 -17.07 -8.27
N ARG A 50 7.14 -16.21 -8.84
CA ARG A 50 8.31 -16.65 -9.62
C ARG A 50 9.31 -17.42 -8.76
N ILE A 51 9.63 -16.93 -7.55
CA ILE A 51 10.51 -17.64 -6.61
C ILE A 51 9.94 -19.03 -6.27
N VAL A 52 8.61 -19.14 -6.08
CA VAL A 52 7.96 -20.44 -5.84
C VAL A 52 8.07 -21.38 -7.04
N ALA A 53 8.06 -20.87 -8.27
CA ALA A 53 8.28 -21.69 -9.47
C ALA A 53 9.73 -22.18 -9.55
N GLU A 54 10.70 -21.27 -9.37
CA GLU A 54 12.14 -21.56 -9.43
C GLU A 54 12.55 -22.59 -8.37
N ILE A 55 12.11 -22.43 -7.12
CA ILE A 55 12.45 -23.37 -6.03
C ILE A 55 11.89 -24.79 -6.26
N LYS A 56 10.77 -24.90 -6.98
CA LYS A 56 10.20 -26.20 -7.38
C LYS A 56 11.00 -26.84 -8.49
N GLU A 57 11.44 -26.06 -9.48
CA GLU A 57 12.29 -26.52 -10.58
C GLU A 57 13.62 -27.04 -10.06
N GLU A 58 14.21 -26.36 -9.08
CA GLU A 58 15.45 -26.76 -8.40
C GLU A 58 15.31 -28.00 -7.50
N LYS A 59 14.10 -28.59 -7.39
CA LYS A 59 13.78 -29.72 -6.50
C LYS A 59 14.22 -29.48 -5.06
N ASN A 60 14.14 -28.23 -4.60
CA ASN A 60 14.54 -27.87 -3.25
C ASN A 60 13.62 -28.57 -2.22
N PRO A 61 14.18 -29.22 -1.19
CA PRO A 61 13.38 -29.93 -0.18
C PRO A 61 12.40 -29.02 0.59
N ASN A 62 12.64 -27.70 0.59
CA ASN A 62 11.78 -26.72 1.26
C ASN A 62 10.67 -26.15 0.35
N ALA A 63 10.57 -26.57 -0.92
CA ALA A 63 9.66 -25.96 -1.90
C ALA A 63 8.20 -25.93 -1.43
N VAL A 64 7.72 -26.98 -0.76
CA VAL A 64 6.35 -27.07 -0.22
C VAL A 64 6.12 -26.04 0.89
N GLY A 65 7.09 -25.88 1.79
CA GLY A 65 7.02 -24.91 2.88
C GLY A 65 7.02 -23.47 2.36
N VAL A 66 7.90 -23.17 1.41
CA VAL A 66 7.97 -21.85 0.77
C VAL A 66 6.69 -21.53 0.00
N GLU A 67 6.17 -22.49 -0.78
CA GLU A 67 4.90 -22.33 -1.48
C GLU A 67 3.74 -22.00 -0.52
N SER A 68 3.64 -22.72 0.59
CA SER A 68 2.59 -22.51 1.58
C SER A 68 2.68 -21.12 2.22
N ALA A 69 3.88 -20.71 2.63
CA ALA A 69 4.13 -19.39 3.21
C ALA A 69 3.82 -18.25 2.22
N VAL A 70 4.25 -18.39 0.97
CA VAL A 70 3.98 -17.40 -0.09
C VAL A 70 2.49 -17.34 -0.41
N LYS A 71 1.81 -18.49 -0.57
CA LYS A 71 0.36 -18.52 -0.80
C LYS A 71 -0.40 -17.79 0.30
N LYS A 72 -0.04 -18.03 1.57
CA LYS A 72 -0.65 -17.37 2.72
C LYS A 72 -0.41 -15.87 2.71
N LEU A 73 0.83 -15.44 2.52
CA LEU A 73 1.19 -14.01 2.44
C LEU A 73 0.43 -13.30 1.30
N VAL A 74 0.32 -13.94 0.15
CA VAL A 74 -0.39 -13.38 -1.01
C VAL A 74 -1.88 -13.25 -0.72
N SER A 75 -2.56 -14.32 -0.31
CA SER A 75 -4.02 -14.32 -0.17
C SER A 75 -4.51 -13.57 1.06
N GLU A 76 -3.79 -13.63 2.17
CA GLU A 76 -4.24 -13.01 3.42
C GLU A 76 -3.84 -11.55 3.55
N THR A 77 -2.78 -11.12 2.84
CA THR A 77 -2.19 -9.78 3.00
C THR A 77 -2.08 -9.03 1.67
N LEU A 78 -1.29 -9.51 0.70
CA LEU A 78 -0.97 -8.71 -0.49
C LEU A 78 -2.21 -8.45 -1.36
N ASP A 79 -3.09 -9.44 -1.53
CA ASP A 79 -4.33 -9.28 -2.29
C ASP A 79 -5.26 -8.23 -1.65
N LYS A 80 -5.32 -8.17 -0.31
CA LYS A 80 -6.11 -7.16 0.40
C LYS A 80 -5.52 -5.76 0.23
N ILE A 81 -4.20 -5.63 0.23
CA ILE A 81 -3.51 -4.35 -0.01
C ILE A 81 -3.78 -3.88 -1.44
N ILE A 82 -3.67 -4.77 -2.44
CA ILE A 82 -3.95 -4.46 -3.85
C ILE A 82 -5.39 -3.95 -3.99
N VAL A 83 -6.37 -4.66 -3.39
CA VAL A 83 -7.78 -4.25 -3.44
C VAL A 83 -7.99 -2.91 -2.75
N GLY A 84 -7.48 -2.73 -1.53
CA GLY A 84 -7.62 -1.48 -0.77
C GLY A 84 -6.99 -0.29 -1.49
N ALA A 85 -5.80 -0.46 -2.04
CA ALA A 85 -5.09 0.56 -2.81
C ALA A 85 -5.84 0.92 -4.10
N LYS A 86 -6.38 -0.06 -4.81
CA LYS A 86 -7.22 0.17 -5.99
C LYS A 86 -8.45 1.00 -5.62
N VAL A 87 -9.22 0.56 -4.62
CA VAL A 87 -10.43 1.26 -4.16
C VAL A 87 -10.13 2.70 -3.76
N ALA A 88 -9.05 2.93 -3.00
CA ALA A 88 -8.64 4.27 -2.60
C ALA A 88 -8.24 5.13 -3.82
N SER A 89 -7.45 4.59 -4.74
CA SER A 89 -7.02 5.32 -5.94
C SER A 89 -8.19 5.71 -6.85
N GLU A 90 -9.18 4.83 -6.99
CA GLU A 90 -10.38 5.07 -7.80
C GLU A 90 -11.32 6.08 -7.14
N ALA A 91 -11.51 5.99 -5.82
CA ALA A 91 -12.37 6.91 -5.07
C ALA A 91 -11.82 8.34 -5.04
N ILE A 92 -10.49 8.49 -4.96
CA ILE A 92 -9.82 9.80 -4.91
C ILE A 92 -9.63 10.39 -6.32
N GLY A 93 -9.36 9.53 -7.31
CA GLY A 93 -9.05 9.92 -8.68
C GLY A 93 -7.61 10.42 -8.86
N ILE A 94 -7.11 10.39 -10.11
CA ILE A 94 -5.71 10.71 -10.44
C ILE A 94 -5.53 12.04 -11.19
N GLU A 95 -6.62 12.76 -11.45
CA GLU A 95 -6.64 14.00 -12.26
C GLU A 95 -7.07 15.25 -11.47
N GLY A 96 -7.51 15.11 -10.21
CA GLY A 96 -7.97 16.22 -9.36
C GLY A 96 -6.85 17.17 -8.92
N VAL A 97 -7.05 18.48 -9.11
CA VAL A 97 -6.09 19.54 -8.72
C VAL A 97 -6.40 20.20 -7.37
N GLU A 98 -7.54 19.90 -6.79
CA GLU A 98 -7.94 20.41 -5.47
C GLU A 98 -6.97 19.91 -4.40
N LEU A 99 -6.64 20.76 -3.44
CA LEU A 99 -5.79 20.41 -2.32
C LEU A 99 -6.56 19.50 -1.35
N ILE A 100 -5.82 18.73 -0.55
CA ILE A 100 -6.42 17.85 0.47
C ILE A 100 -6.75 18.57 1.79
N GLY A 101 -6.29 19.82 1.95
CA GLY A 101 -6.53 20.68 3.10
C GLY A 101 -7.34 21.93 2.77
#